data_AF-A0A653BQN2-F1
#
_entry.id   AF-A0A653BQN2-F1
#
_cell.length_a   1.000
_cell.length_b   1.000
_cell.length_c   1.000
_cell.angle_alpha   90.00
_cell.angle_beta   90.00
_cell.angle_gamma   90.00
#
_symmetry.space_group_name_H-M   'P 1'
#
loop_
_entity.id
_entity.type
_entity.pdbx_description
1 polymer ?
#
loop_
_entity_poly.entity_id
_entity_poly.type
_entity_poly.pdbx_seq_one_letter_code
_entity_poly.pdbx_strand_id
1 'polypeptide(L)'
;MDKGSKTTTKPNPVENANILSRLLFLYMLPIFKQAYKENLTEDGLFGPLREHKSSHIGSKLERIWKEEYRKRKKFALHRALARAYGALFAIYGLVKLIDEIMMVHASMCEKPGQFF
;
A
#
# COMPACT_ATOMS: atom_id res chain seq x y z
N MET A 1 -13.97 12.27 20.91
CA MET A 1 -14.82 13.42 20.49
C MET A 1 -14.49 13.62 19.03
N ASP A 2 -15.19 12.88 18.19
CA ASP A 2 -14.76 12.64 16.81
C ASP A 2 -15.67 13.53 15.97
N LYS A 3 -15.12 14.63 15.46
CA LYS A 3 -15.86 15.55 14.60
C LYS A 3 -16.25 14.79 13.34
N GLY A 4 -17.51 14.36 13.28
CA GLY A 4 -18.17 13.85 12.09
C GLY A 4 -18.30 14.96 11.05
N SER A 5 -17.20 15.31 10.39
CA SER A 5 -17.27 16.03 9.12
C SER A 5 -17.66 15.01 8.06
N LYS A 6 -18.93 15.02 7.64
CA LYS A 6 -19.38 14.31 6.45
C LYS A 6 -18.82 15.07 5.24
N THR A 7 -17.53 14.95 4.96
CA THR A 7 -16.96 15.41 3.70
C THR A 7 -17.51 14.51 2.61
N THR A 8 -18.32 15.09 1.72
CA THR A 8 -18.77 14.49 0.46
C THR A 8 -17.52 14.18 -0.37
N THR A 9 -16.97 13.01 -0.10
CA THR A 9 -15.65 12.61 -0.53
C THR A 9 -15.73 12.21 -1.99
N LYS A 10 -15.01 12.91 -2.88
CA LYS A 10 -14.97 12.57 -4.30
C LYS A 10 -14.52 11.10 -4.48
N PRO A 11 -15.20 10.31 -5.32
CA PRO A 11 -14.84 8.91 -5.55
C PRO A 11 -13.42 8.84 -6.10
N ASN A 12 -12.62 7.94 -5.54
CA ASN A 12 -11.22 7.86 -5.89
C ASN A 12 -11.10 7.37 -7.34
N PRO A 13 -10.38 8.07 -8.24
CA PRO A 13 -10.22 7.67 -9.64
C PRO A 13 -9.59 6.28 -9.79
N VAL A 14 -8.88 5.79 -8.77
CA VAL A 14 -8.37 4.42 -8.69
C VAL A 14 -9.50 3.38 -8.71
N GLU A 15 -10.65 3.66 -8.10
CA GLU A 15 -11.77 2.70 -8.02
C GLU A 15 -12.26 2.29 -9.41
N ASN A 16 -12.25 3.22 -10.38
CA ASN A 16 -12.70 3.00 -11.76
C ASN A 16 -11.55 2.84 -12.78
N ALA A 17 -10.29 2.91 -12.35
CA ALA A 17 -9.14 2.84 -13.25
C ALA A 17 -8.86 1.40 -13.74
N ASN A 18 -8.60 1.26 -15.04
CA ASN A 18 -8.21 0.00 -15.69
C ASN A 18 -6.89 -0.54 -15.11
N ILE A 19 -6.66 -1.86 -15.15
CA ILE A 19 -5.46 -2.51 -14.55
C ILE A 19 -4.16 -1.90 -15.08
N LEU A 20 -4.08 -1.63 -16.39
CA LEU A 20 -2.93 -0.96 -17.03
C LEU A 20 -2.74 0.48 -16.52
N SER A 21 -3.85 1.20 -16.29
CA SER A 21 -3.80 2.55 -15.71
C SER A 21 -3.35 2.55 -14.26
N ARG A 22 -3.65 1.49 -13.49
CA ARG A 22 -3.18 1.33 -12.11
C ARG A 22 -1.69 1.01 -12.07
N LEU A 23 -1.20 0.16 -12.96
CA LEU A 23 0.21 -0.23 -13.03
C LEU A 23 1.12 0.94 -13.43
N LEU A 24 0.71 1.71 -14.45
CA LEU A 24 1.46 2.86 -14.95
C LEU A 24 1.16 4.16 -14.19
N PHE A 25 0.42 4.10 -13.07
CA PHE A 25 0.00 5.26 -12.28
C PHE A 25 -0.70 6.37 -13.09
N LEU A 26 -1.26 6.06 -14.27
CA LEU A 26 -1.87 7.05 -15.17
C LEU A 26 -3.09 7.74 -14.54
N TYR A 27 -3.74 7.11 -13.56
CA TYR A 27 -4.83 7.71 -12.80
C TYR A 27 -4.39 8.92 -11.95
N MET A 28 -3.08 9.07 -11.66
CA MET A 28 -2.54 10.20 -10.90
C MET A 28 -2.31 11.45 -11.77
N LEU A 29 -2.10 11.28 -13.08
CA LEU A 29 -1.87 12.38 -14.02
C LEU A 29 -2.96 13.48 -13.99
N PRO A 30 -4.27 13.18 -13.94
CA PRO A 30 -5.28 14.23 -13.81
C PRO A 30 -5.17 15.01 -12.49
N ILE A 31 -4.74 14.36 -11.41
CA ILE A 31 -4.52 15.00 -10.09
C ILE A 31 -3.35 15.98 -10.19
N PHE A 32 -2.23 15.56 -10.78
CA PHE A 32 -1.08 16.43 -11.00
C PHE A 32 -1.40 17.62 -11.90
N LYS A 33 -2.19 17.40 -12.96
CA LYS A 33 -2.62 18.49 -13.85
C LYS A 33 -3.49 19.51 -13.14
N GLN A 34 -4.37 19.07 -12.23
CA GLN A 34 -5.19 19.97 -11.43
C GLN A 34 -4.34 20.72 -10.40
N ALA A 35 -3.45 20.03 -9.71
CA ALA A 35 -2.50 20.61 -8.75
C ALA A 35 -1.57 21.66 -9.37
N TYR A 36 -1.20 21.48 -10.63
CA TYR A 36 -0.38 22.42 -11.37
C TYR A 36 -1.13 23.69 -11.76
N LYS A 37 -2.46 23.60 -11.97
CA LYS A 37 -3.31 24.73 -12.36
C LYS A 37 -3.81 25.53 -11.15
N GLU A 38 -4.16 24.85 -10.07
CA GLU A 38 -4.72 25.44 -8.84
C GLU A 38 -4.08 24.80 -7.62
N ASN A 39 -3.88 25.57 -6.55
CA ASN A 39 -3.40 25.03 -5.27
C ASN A 39 -4.40 24.00 -4.74
N LEU A 40 -3.92 22.77 -4.52
CA LEU A 40 -4.69 21.69 -3.90
C LEU A 40 -5.18 22.12 -2.51
N THR A 41 -6.49 22.37 -2.41
CA THR A 41 -7.17 22.59 -1.12
C THR A 41 -7.66 21.25 -0.57
N GLU A 42 -7.76 21.10 0.75
CA GLU A 42 -8.21 19.87 1.44
C GLU A 42 -9.53 19.32 0.89
N ASP A 43 -10.46 20.20 0.51
CA ASP A 43 -11.76 19.86 -0.09
C ASP A 43 -11.67 19.25 -1.51
N GLY A 44 -10.53 19.43 -2.18
CA GLY A 44 -10.25 18.92 -3.51
C GLY A 44 -9.71 17.48 -3.53
N LEU A 45 -9.27 16.96 -2.38
CA LEU A 45 -8.67 15.63 -2.29
C LEU A 45 -9.68 14.50 -2.38
N PHE A 46 -9.24 13.41 -3.02
CA PHE A 46 -10.02 12.19 -3.11
C PHE A 46 -10.01 11.42 -1.79
N GLY A 47 -11.07 10.65 -1.58
CA GLY A 47 -11.16 9.77 -0.44
C GLY A 47 -10.13 8.66 -0.40
N PRO A 48 -9.85 8.13 0.80
CA PRO A 48 -9.11 6.89 0.92
C PRO A 48 -9.89 5.78 0.20
N LEU A 49 -9.16 5.01 -0.60
CA LEU A 49 -9.67 3.81 -1.26
C LEU A 49 -10.29 2.89 -0.19
N ARG A 50 -11.43 2.27 -0.48
CA ARG A 50 -12.12 1.39 0.48
C ARG A 50 -11.23 0.32 1.08
N GLU A 51 -10.28 -0.20 0.30
CA GLU A 51 -9.31 -1.24 0.69
C GLU A 51 -8.27 -0.73 1.69
N HIS A 52 -7.94 0.56 1.66
CA HIS A 52 -6.95 1.19 2.53
C HIS A 52 -7.58 1.88 3.76
N LYS A 53 -8.92 1.81 3.90
CA LYS A 53 -9.58 2.36 5.09
C LYS A 53 -9.16 1.58 6.33
N SER A 54 -8.73 2.29 7.35
CA SER A 54 -8.31 1.74 8.65
C SER A 54 -9.39 0.86 9.28
N SER A 55 -10.67 1.24 9.12
CA SER A 55 -11.80 0.45 9.59
C SER A 55 -11.86 -0.93 8.93
N HIS A 56 -11.67 -1.01 7.61
CA HIS A 56 -11.70 -2.27 6.87
C HIS A 56 -10.55 -3.20 7.27
N ILE A 57 -9.33 -2.66 7.30
CA ILE A 57 -8.11 -3.36 7.71
C ILE A 57 -8.22 -3.86 9.15
N GLY A 58 -8.70 -2.97 10.05
CA GLY A 58 -8.91 -3.27 11.46
C GLY A 58 -9.94 -4.37 11.68
N SER A 59 -11.11 -4.29 11.05
CA SER A 59 -12.15 -5.33 11.15
C SER A 59 -11.69 -6.69 10.62
N LYS A 60 -10.91 -6.70 9.52
CA LYS A 60 -10.34 -7.94 8.97
C LYS A 60 -9.36 -8.59 9.96
N LEU A 61 -8.45 -7.80 10.54
CA LEU A 61 -7.48 -8.27 11.51
C LEU A 61 -8.18 -8.75 12.80
N GLU A 62 -9.16 -8.00 13.30
CA GLU A 62 -9.92 -8.34 14.50
C GLU A 62 -10.66 -9.67 14.34
N ARG A 63 -11.26 -9.92 13.17
CA ARG A 63 -11.93 -11.21 12.88
C ARG A 63 -10.96 -12.38 12.98
N ILE A 64 -9.81 -12.29 12.31
CA ILE A 64 -8.77 -13.34 12.32
C ILE A 64 -8.21 -13.51 13.73
N TRP A 65 -8.00 -12.41 14.45
CA TRP A 65 -7.51 -12.45 15.82
C TRP A 65 -8.49 -13.14 16.77
N LYS A 66 -9.79 -12.84 16.70
CA LYS A 66 -10.82 -13.52 17.51
C LYS A 66 -10.86 -15.03 17.25
N GLU A 67 -10.69 -15.46 16.00
CA GLU A 67 -10.61 -16.88 15.64
C GLU A 67 -9.38 -17.56 16.26
N GLU A 68 -8.20 -16.95 16.17
CA GLU A 68 -6.96 -17.51 16.73
C GLU A 68 -6.91 -17.42 18.26
N TYR A 69 -7.52 -16.40 18.84
CA TYR A 69 -7.61 -16.22 20.29
C TYR A 69 -8.38 -17.35 20.97
N ARG A 70 -9.47 -17.82 20.33
CA ARG A 70 -10.23 -18.99 20.79
C ARG A 70 -9.40 -20.28 20.79
N LYS A 71 -8.40 -20.39 19.90
CA LYS A 71 -7.54 -21.57 19.79
C LYS A 71 -6.31 -21.49 20.70
N ARG A 72 -5.65 -20.32 20.78
CA ARG A 72 -4.40 -20.13 21.53
C ARG A 72 -4.29 -18.69 22.06
N LYS A 73 -4.41 -18.51 23.37
CA LYS A 73 -4.44 -17.18 24.00
C LYS A 73 -3.12 -16.40 23.97
N LYS A 74 -1.96 -17.08 24.06
CA LYS A 74 -0.65 -16.44 24.31
C LYS A 74 -0.03 -15.74 23.08
N PHE A 75 -0.31 -16.21 21.86
CA PHE A 75 0.33 -15.70 20.63
C PHE A 75 -0.67 -15.37 19.51
N ALA A 76 -1.95 -15.20 19.85
CA ALA A 76 -3.03 -15.00 18.88
C ALA A 76 -2.79 -13.80 17.95
N LEU A 77 -2.25 -12.70 18.47
CA LEU A 77 -2.10 -11.45 17.71
C LEU A 77 -1.01 -11.52 16.65
N HIS A 78 0.22 -11.89 17.03
CA HIS A 78 1.33 -12.03 16.06
C HIS A 78 1.00 -13.06 14.98
N ARG A 79 0.33 -14.15 15.35
CA ARG A 79 -0.11 -15.16 14.38
C ARG A 79 -1.22 -14.66 13.47
N ALA A 80 -2.19 -13.91 14.00
CA ALA A 80 -3.23 -13.28 13.19
C ALA A 80 -2.63 -12.25 12.21
N LEU A 81 -1.64 -11.47 12.64
CA LEU A 81 -0.94 -10.52 11.79
C LEU A 81 -0.15 -11.21 10.69
N ALA A 82 0.63 -12.24 11.05
CA ALA A 82 1.37 -13.05 10.08
C ALA A 82 0.44 -13.75 9.08
N ARG A 83 -0.72 -14.23 9.54
CA ARG A 83 -1.73 -14.87 8.66
C ARG A 83 -2.45 -13.86 7.76
N ALA A 84 -2.71 -12.65 8.26
CA ALA A 84 -3.42 -11.62 7.51
C ALA A 84 -2.55 -10.92 6.46
N TYR A 85 -1.26 -10.70 6.76
CA TYR A 85 -0.36 -9.87 5.93
C TYR A 85 0.96 -10.55 5.56
N GLY A 86 1.30 -11.70 6.11
CA GLY A 86 2.60 -12.34 5.91
C GLY A 86 2.91 -12.66 4.45
N ALA A 87 1.92 -13.11 3.67
CA ALA A 87 2.10 -13.36 2.23
C ALA A 87 2.41 -12.07 1.44
N LEU A 88 1.74 -10.97 1.77
CA LEU A 88 2.00 -9.66 1.14
C LEU A 88 3.41 -9.18 1.46
N PHE A 89 3.85 -9.29 2.71
CA PHE A 89 5.22 -8.96 3.10
C PHE A 89 6.25 -9.87 2.45
N ALA A 90 5.97 -11.16 2.28
CA ALA A 90 6.87 -12.10 1.62
C ALA A 90 7.08 -11.74 0.14
N ILE A 91 6.00 -11.42 -0.60
CA ILE A 91 6.09 -10.98 -2.00
C ILE A 91 6.88 -9.67 -2.10
N TYR A 92 6.59 -8.70 -1.23
CA TYR A 92 7.33 -7.44 -1.21
C TYR A 92 8.83 -7.65 -0.91
N GLY A 93 9.14 -8.54 0.02
CA GLY A 93 10.52 -8.93 0.32
C GLY A 93 11.22 -9.58 -0.87
N LEU A 94 10.53 -10.43 -1.64
CA LEU A 94 11.07 -11.04 -2.84
C LEU A 94 11.38 -10.02 -3.94
N VAL A 95 10.46 -9.08 -4.18
CA VAL A 95 10.68 -7.98 -5.14
C VAL A 95 11.90 -7.15 -4.74
N LYS A 96 12.03 -6.83 -3.45
CA LYS A 96 13.19 -6.11 -2.93
C LYS A 96 14.50 -6.87 -3.04
N LEU A 97 14.47 -8.19 -2.86
CA LEU A 97 15.63 -9.05 -3.04
C LEU A 97 16.10 -9.04 -4.51
N ILE A 98 15.16 -9.07 -5.47
CA ILE A 98 15.49 -8.98 -6.91
C ILE A 98 16.11 -7.62 -7.24
N ASP A 99 15.52 -6.53 -6.73
CA ASP A 99 16.00 -5.15 -6.90
C ASP A 99 17.46 -5.01 -6.43
N GLU A 100 17.77 -5.51 -5.23
CA GLU A 100 19.13 -5.49 -4.67
C GLU A 100 20.11 -6.33 -5.51
N ILE A 101 19.70 -7.53 -5.95
CA ILE A 101 20.53 -8.36 -6.82
C ILE A 101 20.84 -7.65 -8.14
N MET A 102 19.85 -7.01 -8.77
CA MET A 102 20.05 -6.26 -10.01
C MET A 102 21.01 -5.08 -9.79
N MET A 103 20.85 -4.32 -8.71
CA MET A 103 21.74 -3.19 -8.38
C MET A 103 23.17 -3.66 -8.14
N VAL A 104 23.36 -4.75 -7.41
CA VAL A 104 24.68 -5.36 -7.16
C VAL A 104 25.30 -5.86 -8.47
N HIS A 105 24.52 -6.54 -9.31
CA HIS A 105 25.01 -7.02 -10.62
C HIS A 105 25.44 -5.88 -11.54
N ALA A 106 24.64 -4.81 -11.63
CA ALA A 106 24.98 -3.61 -12.39
C ALA A 106 26.29 -2.96 -11.87
N SER A 107 26.43 -2.87 -10.54
CA SER A 107 27.63 -2.32 -9.89
C SER A 107 28.90 -3.13 -10.18
N MET A 108 28.77 -4.46 -10.29
CA MET A 108 29.88 -5.36 -10.65
C MET A 108 30.25 -5.26 -12.14
N CYS A 109 29.27 -4.98 -13.00
CA CYS A 109 29.48 -4.81 -14.44
C CYS A 109 30.16 -3.47 -14.77
N GLU A 110 29.96 -2.44 -13.94
CA GLU A 110 30.53 -1.10 -14.13
C GLU A 110 31.98 -0.94 -13.61
N LYS A 111 32.46 -1.88 -12.77
CA LYS A 111 33.85 -1.89 -12.27
C LYS A 111 34.69 -3.07 -12.80
N PRO A 112 34.97 -3.18 -14.11
CA PRO A 112 35.82 -4.24 -14.65
C PRO A 112 37.33 -4.00 -14.41
N GLY A 113 37.74 -3.30 -13.34
CA GLY A 113 39.15 -2.91 -13.17
C GLY A 113 39.58 -2.34 -11.82
N GLN A 114 38.83 -2.54 -10.72
CA GLN A 114 39.26 -2.09 -9.38
C GLN A 114 39.70 -3.25 -8.48
N PHE A 115 40.07 -4.38 -9.09
CA PHE A 115 40.76 -5.51 -8.48
C PHE A 115 42.04 -5.80 -9.29
N PHE A 116 42.92 -4.81 -9.43
CA PHE A 116 44.37 -4.96 -9.58
C PHE A 116 45.04 -3.63 -9.24
#